data_AF-A0A2B7Z355-F1
#
_entry.id   AF-A0A2B7Z355-F1
#
_cell.length_a   1.000
_cell.length_b   1.000
_cell.length_c   1.000
_cell.angle_alpha   90.00
_cell.angle_beta   90.00
_cell.angle_gamma   90.00
#
_symmetry.space_group_name_H-M   'P 1'
#
loop_
_entity.id
_entity.type
_entity.pdbx_description
1 polymer ?
#
loop_
_entity_poly.entity_id
_entity_poly.type
_entity_poly.pdbx_seq_one_letter_code
_entity_poly.pdbx_strand_id
1 'polypeptide(L)'
;MRFTDPPQEDGIASRNGHNSTNDNAIGSLRHHQRRPTYPFRKSHRSKPRRWPLVLRFIKGAVHGAIILPVLYHAVFTVLIICLDRYALASIGLPSTIIPSLSIVVGLILVFRNQTSYNRFWDGRNSLNTINTVIRNLTRTILTHSYNTSGPLTPAEKHDIERTIRVLIAISYAVKHYLRCEWSTTTAWSGIANGSGAGSSALTDNAGGIGSFSPEYESLLPAGLEGHEDEGLGLPLQLTFFVDGFIKRGSRRGWFEAPGASGLQAQLNTLTDAYGKMETIKLTPIPIAHLIHQKQVLALFCCVLPFAMVDELGWWSVPIVSLVTFTLYGIEGIGSQLEDPFGFDRNDIKMDAIVEDERVEIEAILAEWRKVTAASGAVDDDGVVDAGERNGGGEFEPKEMFIKDIPTVVVSNGR
;
A
#
# COMPACT_ATOMS: atom_id res chain seq x y z
N MET A 1 10.89 -32.51 4.51
CA MET A 1 11.87 -32.18 5.56
C MET A 1 11.25 -31.10 6.42
N ARG A 2 10.82 -31.46 7.63
CA ARG A 2 10.17 -30.57 8.61
C ARG A 2 11.10 -29.41 8.95
N PHE A 3 10.60 -28.17 8.91
CA PHE A 3 11.18 -27.07 9.63
C PHE A 3 10.15 -26.54 10.62
N THR A 4 10.59 -26.54 11.87
CA THR A 4 9.91 -26.33 13.13
C THR A 4 9.61 -24.84 13.38
N ASP A 5 8.53 -24.60 14.12
CA ASP A 5 8.10 -23.30 14.65
C ASP A 5 9.21 -22.58 15.46
N PRO A 6 9.19 -21.24 15.53
CA PRO A 6 10.00 -20.50 16.49
C PRO A 6 9.34 -20.51 17.88
N PRO A 7 10.12 -20.56 18.98
CA PRO A 7 9.58 -20.68 20.32
C PRO A 7 9.09 -19.32 20.87
N GLN A 8 8.05 -19.41 21.72
CA GLN A 8 7.59 -18.39 22.67
C GLN A 8 8.68 -18.11 23.73
N GLU A 9 8.86 -16.84 24.10
CA GLU A 9 9.54 -16.45 25.34
C GLU A 9 8.57 -15.64 26.21
N ASP A 10 8.17 -16.26 27.32
CA ASP A 10 7.61 -15.61 28.50
C ASP A 10 8.70 -15.38 29.55
N GLY A 11 8.63 -14.26 30.28
CA GLY A 11 8.96 -14.24 31.71
C GLY A 11 10.37 -13.82 32.19
N ILE A 12 10.56 -12.51 32.38
CA ILE A 12 10.88 -11.83 33.67
C ILE A 12 12.10 -12.26 34.54
N ALA A 13 12.94 -11.23 34.82
CA ALA A 13 13.71 -10.90 36.05
C ALA A 13 15.20 -11.28 36.25
N SER A 14 16.02 -10.21 36.27
CA SER A 14 16.98 -9.79 37.32
C SER A 14 18.16 -10.71 37.71
N ARG A 15 19.41 -10.24 37.54
CA ARG A 15 20.25 -9.56 38.58
C ARG A 15 21.75 -9.53 38.19
N ASN A 16 22.43 -8.46 38.63
CA ASN A 16 23.83 -8.02 38.44
C ASN A 16 24.98 -9.05 38.50
N GLY A 17 26.07 -8.75 37.79
CA GLY A 17 27.43 -9.25 38.12
C GLY A 17 28.50 -8.83 37.09
N HIS A 18 29.47 -8.02 37.52
CA HIS A 18 30.68 -7.61 36.78
C HIS A 18 31.51 -8.79 36.28
N ASN A 19 32.05 -8.70 35.06
CA ASN A 19 33.47 -9.00 34.83
C ASN A 19 33.99 -8.42 33.50
N SER A 20 35.02 -7.60 33.63
CA SER A 20 35.87 -7.08 32.57
C SER A 20 36.80 -8.17 32.02
N THR A 21 36.81 -8.40 30.72
CA THR A 21 38.02 -8.85 30.01
C THR A 21 38.10 -8.16 28.65
N ASN A 22 39.29 -7.62 28.40
CA ASN A 22 39.74 -7.03 27.15
C ASN A 22 39.73 -8.08 26.04
N ASP A 23 38.99 -7.81 24.96
CA ASP A 23 39.34 -8.30 23.63
C ASP A 23 39.48 -7.10 22.70
N ASN A 24 40.75 -6.75 22.45
CA ASN A 24 41.15 -5.76 21.48
C ASN A 24 40.95 -6.30 20.05
N ALA A 25 40.49 -5.39 19.20
CA ALA A 25 40.83 -5.31 17.77
C ALA A 25 40.27 -6.40 16.82
N ILE A 26 38.98 -6.28 16.50
CA ILE A 26 38.56 -6.08 15.11
C ILE A 26 37.48 -5.00 15.12
N GLY A 27 37.86 -3.78 14.77
CA GLY A 27 36.92 -2.68 14.49
C GLY A 27 36.09 -3.00 13.26
N SER A 28 35.13 -3.92 13.38
CA SER A 28 34.06 -4.00 12.40
C SER A 28 33.29 -2.70 12.53
N LEU A 29 33.33 -1.88 11.47
CA LEU A 29 32.36 -0.83 11.24
C LEU A 29 30.98 -1.51 11.13
N ARG A 30 30.41 -1.90 12.27
CA ARG A 30 28.99 -2.23 12.43
C ARG A 30 28.25 -0.92 12.26
N HIS A 31 28.16 -0.48 11.01
CA HIS A 31 27.30 0.60 10.59
C HIS A 31 25.93 0.32 11.19
N HIS A 32 25.47 1.21 12.06
CA HIS A 32 24.18 1.09 12.73
C HIS A 32 23.10 1.06 11.67
N GLN A 33 22.69 -0.15 11.29
CA GLN A 33 21.55 -0.35 10.42
C GLN A 33 20.33 -0.01 11.26
N ARG A 34 19.84 1.24 11.12
CA ARG A 34 18.61 1.69 11.76
C ARG A 34 17.51 0.72 11.38
N ARG A 35 17.06 -0.09 12.34
CA ARG A 35 15.89 -0.95 12.16
C ARG A 35 14.70 0.00 12.02
N PRO A 36 13.82 -0.19 11.02
CA PRO A 36 12.62 0.61 10.93
C PRO A 36 11.79 0.39 12.19
N THR A 37 11.47 1.47 12.89
CA THR A 37 10.53 1.51 14.01
C THR A 37 9.20 2.06 13.53
N TYR A 38 8.14 1.89 14.33
CA TYR A 38 6.90 2.62 14.10
C TYR A 38 7.13 4.14 14.32
N PRO A 39 6.38 5.03 13.63
CA PRO A 39 5.44 4.74 12.54
C PRO A 39 6.17 4.38 11.22
N PHE A 40 5.48 3.67 10.32
CA PHE A 40 5.97 3.23 9.00
C PHE A 40 6.91 2.01 9.00
N ARG A 41 6.80 1.10 9.97
CA ARG A 41 7.73 -0.03 10.08
C ARG A 41 7.77 -0.89 8.81
N LYS A 42 6.62 -1.12 8.17
CA LYS A 42 6.52 -2.00 7.00
C LYS A 42 6.67 -1.23 5.68
N SER A 43 6.18 0.01 5.60
CA SER A 43 6.27 0.86 4.40
C SER A 43 7.60 1.58 4.26
N HIS A 44 8.39 1.71 5.33
CA HIS A 44 9.67 2.41 5.31
C HIS A 44 10.64 1.79 4.29
N ARG A 45 11.14 2.66 3.40
CA ARG A 45 12.16 2.29 2.42
C ARG A 45 13.55 2.62 2.97
N SER A 46 14.26 1.62 3.45
CA SER A 46 15.70 1.77 3.65
C SER A 46 16.39 1.83 2.28
N LYS A 47 17.14 2.90 2.00
CA LYS A 47 18.09 2.92 0.89
C LYS A 47 19.40 2.30 1.41
N PRO A 48 19.69 1.01 1.18
CA PRO A 48 21.01 0.49 1.53
C PRO A 48 22.05 1.32 0.76
N ARG A 49 22.99 1.94 1.47
CA ARG A 49 24.16 2.57 0.84
C ARG A 49 25.02 1.47 0.21
N ARG A 50 24.69 1.07 -1.02
CA ARG A 50 25.47 0.17 -1.87
C ARG A 50 25.33 0.60 -3.32
N TRP A 51 26.48 0.77 -3.96
CA TRP A 51 26.75 1.07 -5.38
C TRP A 51 25.94 2.24 -5.99
N PRO A 52 26.55 3.11 -6.81
CA PRO A 52 25.82 4.12 -7.59
C PRO A 52 24.64 3.49 -8.35
N LEU A 53 23.49 4.17 -8.39
CA LEU A 53 22.27 3.64 -9.04
C LEU A 53 22.51 3.24 -10.51
N VAL A 54 23.42 3.96 -11.20
CA VAL A 54 23.83 3.69 -12.58
C VAL A 54 24.45 2.30 -12.79
N LEU A 55 24.97 1.66 -11.73
CA LEU A 55 25.63 0.35 -11.80
C LEU A 55 24.71 -0.80 -11.33
N ARG A 56 23.42 -0.53 -11.08
CA ARG A 56 22.49 -1.51 -10.50
C ARG A 56 21.63 -2.18 -11.57
N PHE A 57 22.14 -3.25 -12.16
CA PHE A 57 21.47 -3.96 -13.26
C PHE A 57 20.48 -5.08 -12.83
N ILE A 58 20.39 -5.43 -11.54
CA ILE A 58 19.84 -6.74 -11.12
C ILE A 58 18.45 -6.70 -10.42
N LYS A 59 18.10 -5.66 -9.65
CA LYS A 59 16.86 -5.67 -8.83
C LYS A 59 15.97 -4.45 -9.07
N GLY A 60 14.77 -4.68 -9.63
CA GLY A 60 13.76 -3.64 -9.90
C GLY A 60 14.09 -2.77 -11.11
N ALA A 61 15.03 -3.22 -11.93
CA ALA A 61 15.54 -2.48 -13.07
C ALA A 61 14.90 -3.03 -14.35
N VAL A 62 14.53 -2.14 -15.27
CA VAL A 62 13.90 -2.45 -16.57
C VAL A 62 14.79 -3.34 -17.47
N HIS A 63 16.10 -3.34 -17.18
CA HIS A 63 17.16 -4.07 -17.87
C HIS A 63 16.84 -5.54 -18.18
N GLY A 64 16.19 -6.26 -17.26
CA GLY A 64 15.84 -7.68 -17.48
C GLY A 64 14.84 -7.89 -18.64
N ALA A 65 13.93 -6.95 -18.86
CA ALA A 65 12.93 -7.03 -19.93
C ALA A 65 13.47 -6.54 -21.28
N ILE A 66 14.45 -5.62 -21.27
CA ILE A 66 14.96 -4.97 -22.48
C ILE A 66 16.23 -5.64 -23.05
N ILE A 67 16.92 -6.46 -22.26
CA ILE A 67 18.19 -7.07 -22.70
C ILE A 67 18.02 -7.97 -23.94
N LEU A 68 16.90 -8.69 -24.03
CA LEU A 68 16.60 -9.54 -25.19
C LEU A 68 16.35 -8.71 -26.45
N PRO A 69 15.47 -7.68 -26.45
CA PRO A 69 15.35 -6.75 -27.58
C PRO A 69 16.67 -6.08 -27.98
N VAL A 70 17.46 -5.62 -27.01
CA VAL A 70 18.77 -4.97 -27.29
C VAL A 70 19.72 -5.95 -27.97
N LEU A 71 19.81 -7.20 -27.47
CA LEU A 71 20.64 -8.23 -28.08
C LEU A 71 20.17 -8.59 -29.49
N TYR A 72 18.84 -8.68 -29.71
CA TYR A 72 18.28 -8.93 -31.03
C TYR A 72 18.69 -7.85 -32.04
N HIS A 73 18.55 -6.57 -31.68
CA HIS A 73 18.96 -5.45 -32.53
C HIS A 73 20.48 -5.38 -32.72
N ALA A 74 21.27 -5.75 -31.71
CA ALA A 74 22.73 -5.84 -31.84
C ALA A 74 23.14 -6.94 -32.84
N VAL A 75 22.55 -8.12 -32.74
CA VAL A 75 22.79 -9.23 -33.68
C VAL A 75 22.32 -8.87 -35.09
N PHE A 76 21.15 -8.23 -35.21
CA PHE A 76 20.64 -7.72 -36.48
C PHE A 76 21.60 -6.68 -37.09
N THR A 77 22.15 -5.77 -36.28
CA THR A 77 23.14 -4.78 -36.73
C THR A 77 24.41 -5.45 -37.25
N VAL A 78 24.91 -6.49 -36.56
CA VAL A 78 26.05 -7.29 -37.03
C VAL A 78 25.75 -7.94 -38.38
N LEU A 79 24.53 -8.50 -38.55
CA LEU A 79 24.10 -9.08 -39.82
C LEU A 79 24.13 -8.04 -40.96
N ILE A 80 23.59 -6.84 -40.73
CA ILE A 80 23.59 -5.77 -41.75
C ILE A 80 25.01 -5.36 -42.13
N ILE A 81 25.91 -5.20 -41.17
CA ILE A 81 27.32 -4.86 -41.44
C ILE A 81 28.02 -5.98 -42.23
N CYS A 82 27.75 -7.24 -41.89
CA CYS A 82 28.30 -8.37 -42.65
C CYS A 82 27.78 -8.39 -44.09
N LEU A 83 26.49 -8.12 -44.30
CA LEU A 83 25.91 -8.06 -45.64
C LEU A 83 26.49 -6.91 -46.46
N ASP A 84 26.61 -5.72 -45.88
CA ASP A 84 27.19 -4.53 -46.52
C ASP A 84 28.69 -4.68 -46.83
N ARG A 85 29.43 -5.41 -46.00
CA ARG A 85 30.88 -5.58 -46.22
C ARG A 85 31.25 -6.73 -47.14
N TYR A 86 30.47 -7.81 -47.14
CA TYR A 86 30.85 -9.07 -47.80
C TYR A 86 29.91 -9.51 -48.93
N ALA A 87 28.67 -9.01 -48.98
CA ALA A 87 27.68 -9.49 -49.96
C ALA A 87 27.21 -8.40 -50.93
N LEU A 88 27.04 -7.16 -50.48
CA LEU A 88 26.43 -6.07 -51.24
C LEU A 88 27.33 -4.85 -51.16
N ALA A 89 27.60 -4.16 -52.29
CA ALA A 89 28.59 -3.07 -52.32
C ALA A 89 28.19 -1.81 -51.52
N SER A 90 26.89 -1.60 -51.28
CA SER A 90 26.33 -0.63 -50.33
C SER A 90 24.83 -0.90 -50.15
N ILE A 91 24.38 -1.06 -48.90
CA ILE A 91 22.95 -1.20 -48.52
C ILE A 91 22.49 0.04 -47.72
N GLY A 92 23.40 0.99 -47.48
CA GLY A 92 23.14 2.12 -46.62
C GLY A 92 21.96 2.98 -47.05
N LEU A 93 21.25 3.51 -46.06
CA LEU A 93 20.22 4.52 -46.25
C LEU A 93 20.78 5.89 -45.88
N PRO A 94 20.28 6.99 -46.48
CA PRO A 94 20.69 8.34 -46.11
C PRO A 94 20.49 8.60 -44.61
N SER A 95 21.53 9.07 -43.91
CA SER A 95 21.50 9.36 -42.47
C SER A 95 20.48 10.45 -42.08
N THR A 96 20.01 11.23 -43.06
CA THR A 96 18.92 12.21 -42.92
C THR A 96 17.56 11.60 -42.56
N ILE A 97 17.38 10.28 -42.68
CA ILE A 97 16.16 9.58 -42.23
C ILE A 97 16.08 9.44 -40.70
N ILE A 98 17.22 9.51 -39.99
CA ILE A 98 17.26 9.31 -38.54
C ILE A 98 16.53 10.44 -37.80
N PRO A 99 16.81 11.74 -38.02
CA PRO A 99 16.17 12.81 -37.26
C PRO A 99 14.64 12.83 -37.38
N SER A 100 14.10 12.58 -38.57
CA SER A 100 12.64 12.60 -38.80
C SER A 100 11.94 11.45 -38.07
N LEU A 101 12.45 10.22 -38.17
CA LEU A 101 11.89 9.08 -37.45
C LEU A 101 12.10 9.18 -35.93
N SER A 102 13.24 9.75 -35.50
CA SER A 102 13.56 9.94 -34.07
C SER A 102 12.56 10.86 -33.38
N ILE A 103 12.11 11.93 -34.05
CA ILE A 103 11.10 12.85 -33.50
C ILE A 103 9.78 12.12 -33.26
N VAL A 104 9.33 11.32 -34.23
CA VAL A 104 8.07 10.57 -34.13
C VAL A 104 8.14 9.55 -32.99
N VAL A 105 9.20 8.75 -32.94
CA VAL A 105 9.41 7.76 -31.86
C VAL A 105 9.51 8.44 -30.51
N GLY A 106 10.29 9.52 -30.41
CA GLY A 106 10.46 10.28 -29.18
C GLY A 106 9.15 10.82 -28.63
N LEU A 107 8.32 11.45 -29.47
CA LEU A 107 7.01 11.96 -29.06
C LEU A 107 6.09 10.85 -28.56
N ILE A 108 5.98 9.73 -29.29
CA ILE A 108 5.13 8.59 -28.89
C ILE A 108 5.59 8.00 -27.54
N LEU A 109 6.91 7.86 -27.34
CA LEU A 109 7.47 7.37 -26.07
C LEU A 109 7.15 8.32 -24.90
N VAL A 110 7.31 9.63 -25.09
CA VAL A 110 7.03 10.64 -24.06
C VAL A 110 5.57 10.62 -23.66
N PHE A 111 4.64 10.63 -24.62
CA PHE A 111 3.21 10.61 -24.31
C PHE A 111 2.81 9.36 -23.52
N ARG A 112 3.28 8.17 -23.92
CA ARG A 112 2.99 6.95 -23.15
C ARG A 112 3.55 6.99 -21.73
N ASN A 113 4.78 7.46 -21.57
CA ASN A 113 5.38 7.54 -20.25
C ASN A 113 4.66 8.54 -19.36
N GLN A 114 4.20 9.67 -19.92
CA GLN A 114 3.39 10.62 -19.18
C GLN A 114 2.06 9.99 -18.74
N THR A 115 1.35 9.29 -19.62
CA THR A 115 0.09 8.62 -19.28
C THR A 115 0.29 7.55 -18.20
N SER A 116 1.35 6.74 -18.33
CA SER A 116 1.66 5.68 -17.35
C SER A 116 2.05 6.27 -16.00
N TYR A 117 2.83 7.36 -16.00
CA TYR A 117 3.18 8.08 -14.78
C TYR A 117 1.96 8.68 -14.08
N ASN A 118 1.04 9.30 -14.84
CA ASN A 118 -0.19 9.85 -14.26
C ASN A 118 -1.02 8.77 -13.56
N ARG A 119 -1.19 7.59 -14.18
CA ARG A 119 -1.88 6.44 -13.56
C ARG A 119 -1.25 6.05 -12.23
N PHE A 120 0.08 5.93 -12.19
CA PHE A 120 0.81 5.62 -10.97
C PHE A 120 0.64 6.69 -9.88
N TRP A 121 0.79 7.96 -10.27
CA TRP A 121 0.69 9.10 -9.37
C TRP A 121 -0.73 9.24 -8.78
N ASP A 122 -1.76 9.13 -9.62
CA ASP A 122 -3.15 9.25 -9.23
C ASP A 122 -3.60 8.06 -8.36
N GLY A 123 -3.12 6.85 -8.66
CA GLY A 123 -3.34 5.68 -7.80
C GLY A 123 -2.74 5.86 -6.41
N ARG A 124 -1.51 6.40 -6.32
CA ARG A 124 -0.87 6.71 -5.04
C ARG A 124 -1.64 7.79 -4.26
N ASN A 125 -2.07 8.86 -4.93
CA ASN A 125 -2.80 9.94 -4.30
C ASN A 125 -4.15 9.46 -3.77
N SER A 126 -4.85 8.64 -4.54
CA SER A 126 -6.15 8.08 -4.14
C SER A 126 -6.01 7.17 -2.91
N LEU A 127 -4.99 6.31 -2.86
CA LEU A 127 -4.70 5.52 -1.66
C LEU A 127 -4.38 6.41 -0.45
N ASN A 128 -3.61 7.47 -0.63
CA ASN A 128 -3.32 8.41 0.46
C ASN A 128 -4.58 9.14 0.96
N THR A 129 -5.52 9.45 0.05
CA THR A 129 -6.82 10.04 0.39
C THR A 129 -7.64 9.06 1.24
N ILE A 130 -7.72 7.79 0.86
CA ILE A 130 -8.41 6.75 1.66
C ILE A 130 -7.84 6.71 3.08
N ASN A 131 -6.51 6.64 3.22
CA ASN A 131 -5.90 6.57 4.54
C ASN A 131 -6.14 7.84 5.38
N THR A 132 -6.09 9.00 4.73
CA THR A 132 -6.38 10.28 5.40
C THR A 132 -7.82 10.33 5.89
N VAL A 133 -8.77 9.87 5.09
CA VAL A 133 -10.17 9.81 5.47
C VAL A 133 -10.37 8.85 6.65
N ILE A 134 -9.78 7.66 6.63
CA ILE A 134 -9.88 6.69 7.73
C ILE A 134 -9.33 7.26 9.03
N ARG A 135 -8.17 7.92 9.00
CA ARG A 135 -7.60 8.62 10.16
C ARG A 135 -8.54 9.71 10.69
N ASN A 136 -9.08 10.54 9.80
CA ASN A 136 -9.99 11.62 10.18
C ASN A 136 -11.30 11.10 10.76
N LEU A 137 -11.91 10.09 10.14
CA LEU A 137 -13.12 9.45 10.62
C LEU A 137 -12.87 8.79 11.99
N THR A 138 -11.78 8.04 12.13
CA THR A 138 -11.39 7.43 13.41
C THR A 138 -11.27 8.47 14.50
N ARG A 139 -10.50 9.55 14.26
CA ARG A 139 -10.31 10.62 15.24
C ARG A 139 -11.64 11.26 15.62
N THR A 140 -12.44 11.69 14.65
CA THR A 140 -13.70 12.38 14.92
C THR A 140 -14.70 11.46 15.63
N ILE A 141 -14.83 10.20 15.22
CA ILE A 141 -15.71 9.22 15.86
C ILE A 141 -15.29 9.02 17.32
N LEU A 142 -14.01 8.77 17.60
CA LEU A 142 -13.56 8.47 18.96
C LEU A 142 -13.64 9.67 19.91
N THR A 143 -13.48 10.89 19.41
CA THR A 143 -13.54 12.09 20.27
C THR A 143 -14.95 12.64 20.48
N HIS A 144 -15.88 12.43 19.53
CA HIS A 144 -17.23 13.02 19.61
C HIS A 144 -18.30 12.00 20.05
N SER A 145 -18.01 10.69 20.01
CA SER A 145 -18.97 9.66 20.45
C SER A 145 -18.98 9.52 21.97
N TYR A 146 -19.53 10.50 22.68
CA TYR A 146 -19.77 10.46 24.13
C TYR A 146 -21.13 11.04 24.49
N ASN A 147 -21.60 10.78 25.71
CA ASN A 147 -22.86 11.30 26.21
C ASN A 147 -22.60 12.27 27.37
N THR A 148 -23.23 13.44 27.34
CA THR A 148 -23.15 14.45 28.41
C THR A 148 -23.75 13.94 29.73
N SER A 149 -24.66 12.95 29.67
CA SER A 149 -25.37 12.41 30.84
C SER A 149 -24.54 11.40 31.65
N GLY A 150 -23.48 10.83 31.08
CA GLY A 150 -22.67 9.81 31.75
C GLY A 150 -21.85 8.94 30.80
N PRO A 151 -21.15 7.93 31.36
CA PRO A 151 -20.25 7.09 30.58
C PRO A 151 -20.99 6.24 29.54
N LEU A 152 -20.27 5.89 28.47
CA LEU A 152 -20.79 5.05 27.38
C LEU A 152 -21.25 3.68 27.86
N THR A 153 -22.41 3.25 27.37
CA THR A 153 -22.91 1.89 27.61
C THR A 153 -22.05 0.84 26.90
N PRO A 154 -22.02 -0.43 27.37
CA PRO A 154 -21.26 -1.49 26.72
C PRO A 154 -21.64 -1.70 25.24
N ALA A 155 -22.92 -1.53 24.90
CA ALA A 155 -23.40 -1.65 23.52
C ALA A 155 -22.89 -0.52 22.63
N GLU A 156 -22.85 0.72 23.13
CA GLU A 156 -22.29 1.87 22.40
C GLU A 156 -20.79 1.71 22.18
N LYS A 157 -20.06 1.25 23.20
CA LYS A 157 -18.63 0.96 23.09
C LYS A 157 -18.36 -0.08 21.99
N HIS A 158 -19.15 -1.15 21.95
CA HIS A 158 -19.06 -2.17 20.93
C HIS A 158 -19.38 -1.64 19.51
N ASP A 159 -20.39 -0.77 19.37
CA ASP A 159 -20.78 -0.15 18.09
C ASP A 159 -19.67 0.77 17.54
N ILE A 160 -19.04 1.57 18.41
CA ILE A 160 -17.87 2.40 18.07
C ILE A 160 -16.71 1.52 17.63
N GLU A 161 -16.35 0.52 18.44
CA GLU A 161 -15.23 -0.37 18.15
C GLU A 161 -15.42 -1.12 16.82
N ARG A 162 -16.63 -1.67 16.60
CA ARG A 162 -16.99 -2.32 15.33
C ARG A 162 -16.80 -1.37 14.15
N THR A 163 -17.21 -0.11 14.29
CA THR A 163 -17.10 0.89 13.21
C THR A 163 -15.64 1.22 12.91
N ILE A 164 -14.79 1.36 13.92
CA ILE A 164 -13.34 1.58 13.72
C ILE A 164 -12.68 0.36 13.04
N ARG A 165 -13.04 -0.86 13.44
CA ARG A 165 -12.55 -2.08 12.78
C ARG A 165 -12.98 -2.14 11.31
N VAL A 166 -14.24 -1.77 11.01
CA VAL A 166 -14.74 -1.67 9.63
C VAL A 166 -13.95 -0.63 8.83
N LEU A 167 -13.62 0.53 9.40
CA LEU A 167 -12.80 1.54 8.71
C LEU A 167 -11.43 0.97 8.29
N ILE A 168 -10.78 0.19 9.15
CA ILE A 168 -9.53 -0.50 8.78
C ILE A 168 -9.80 -1.57 7.71
N ALA A 169 -10.88 -2.33 7.86
CA ALA A 169 -11.28 -3.38 6.92
C ALA A 169 -11.52 -2.84 5.50
N ILE A 170 -11.97 -1.58 5.36
CA ILE A 170 -12.12 -0.93 4.06
C ILE A 170 -10.79 -0.84 3.31
N SER A 171 -9.70 -0.42 3.96
CA SER A 171 -8.37 -0.36 3.32
C SER A 171 -7.89 -1.72 2.81
N TYR A 172 -8.15 -2.78 3.57
CA TYR A 172 -7.90 -4.15 3.14
C TYR A 172 -8.80 -4.58 1.97
N ALA A 173 -10.10 -4.31 2.06
CA ALA A 173 -11.07 -4.63 1.02
C ALA A 173 -10.67 -3.96 -0.31
N VAL A 174 -10.28 -2.68 -0.29
CA VAL A 174 -9.83 -1.95 -1.49
C VAL A 174 -8.62 -2.63 -2.12
N LYS A 175 -7.63 -3.00 -1.29
CA LYS A 175 -6.45 -3.72 -1.76
C LYS A 175 -6.80 -5.05 -2.42
N HIS A 176 -7.63 -5.85 -1.78
CA HIS A 176 -8.05 -7.17 -2.28
C HIS A 176 -8.90 -7.04 -3.56
N TYR A 177 -9.81 -6.06 -3.60
CA TYR A 177 -10.61 -5.72 -4.77
C TYR A 177 -9.75 -5.40 -6.00
N LEU A 178 -8.78 -4.47 -5.85
CA LEU A 178 -7.90 -4.05 -6.95
C LEU A 178 -6.97 -5.16 -7.46
N ARG A 179 -6.76 -6.20 -6.66
CA ARG A 179 -5.96 -7.38 -7.00
C ARG A 179 -6.81 -8.59 -7.40
N CYS A 180 -8.13 -8.45 -7.46
CA CYS A 180 -9.08 -9.51 -7.75
C CYS A 180 -8.98 -10.71 -6.77
N GLU A 181 -8.73 -10.44 -5.49
CA GLU A 181 -8.63 -11.44 -4.42
C GLU A 181 -9.96 -11.58 -3.67
N TRP A 182 -11.00 -12.12 -4.34
CA TRP A 182 -12.41 -12.15 -3.90
C TRP A 182 -12.78 -13.19 -2.82
N SER A 183 -11.81 -13.89 -2.22
CA SER A 183 -12.08 -15.13 -1.45
C SER A 183 -12.29 -14.94 0.06
N THR A 184 -12.27 -13.71 0.57
CA THR A 184 -12.28 -13.48 2.04
C THR A 184 -13.65 -13.65 2.68
N THR A 185 -14.74 -13.43 1.95
CA THR A 185 -16.11 -13.44 2.48
C THR A 185 -16.79 -14.82 2.38
N THR A 186 -16.52 -15.57 1.31
CA THR A 186 -17.10 -16.92 1.09
C THR A 186 -16.58 -17.97 2.05
N ALA A 187 -15.29 -17.92 2.43
CA ALA A 187 -14.75 -18.81 3.45
C ALA A 187 -15.18 -18.41 4.88
N TRP A 188 -15.33 -17.11 5.15
CA TRP A 188 -15.84 -16.59 6.43
C TRP A 188 -17.28 -17.06 6.69
N SER A 189 -18.16 -17.00 5.68
CA SER A 189 -19.52 -17.53 5.75
C SER A 189 -19.56 -19.03 6.11
N GLY A 190 -18.60 -19.82 5.60
CA GLY A 190 -18.43 -21.23 5.96
C GLY A 190 -18.00 -21.44 7.42
N ILE A 191 -17.07 -20.63 7.92
CA ILE A 191 -16.58 -20.75 9.31
C ILE A 191 -17.63 -20.28 10.32
N ALA A 192 -18.35 -19.19 10.03
CA ALA A 192 -19.37 -18.63 10.93
C ALA A 192 -20.61 -19.52 11.08
N ASN A 193 -20.95 -20.30 10.04
CA ASN A 193 -22.13 -21.19 10.04
C ASN A 193 -21.87 -22.58 10.64
N GLY A 194 -20.70 -22.83 11.24
CA GLY A 194 -20.40 -24.10 11.91
C GLY A 194 -20.37 -25.31 10.97
N SER A 195 -20.44 -25.11 9.65
CA SER A 195 -20.17 -26.15 8.68
C SER A 195 -18.67 -26.35 8.66
N GLY A 196 -18.20 -27.42 9.29
CA GLY A 196 -16.82 -27.91 9.22
C GLY A 196 -16.40 -28.35 7.80
N ALA A 197 -16.84 -27.64 6.76
CA ALA A 197 -16.22 -27.64 5.45
C ALA A 197 -14.87 -26.94 5.60
N GLY A 198 -13.92 -27.72 6.07
CA GLY A 198 -12.60 -27.25 6.46
C GLY A 198 -11.89 -26.49 5.36
N SER A 199 -10.87 -25.79 5.83
CA SER A 199 -9.66 -25.29 5.19
C SER A 199 -8.94 -26.26 4.21
N SER A 200 -9.60 -27.31 3.72
CA SER A 200 -9.01 -28.43 2.98
C SER A 200 -9.59 -28.63 1.57
N ALA A 201 -10.59 -27.85 1.12
CA ALA A 201 -11.23 -28.05 -0.20
C ALA A 201 -10.73 -27.10 -1.32
N LEU A 202 -9.73 -26.25 -1.03
CA LEU A 202 -9.14 -25.30 -1.99
C LEU A 202 -7.59 -25.34 -2.01
N THR A 203 -6.99 -26.35 -1.39
CA THR A 203 -5.52 -26.52 -1.38
C THR A 203 -4.95 -27.23 -2.60
N ASP A 204 -5.79 -27.75 -3.51
CA ASP A 204 -5.30 -28.46 -4.69
C ASP A 204 -5.61 -27.70 -5.99
N ASN A 205 -4.54 -27.18 -6.59
CA ASN A 205 -4.43 -26.67 -7.96
C ASN A 205 -5.14 -25.36 -8.34
N ALA A 206 -4.49 -24.23 -8.03
CA ALA A 206 -4.15 -23.18 -9.00
C ALA A 206 -3.35 -22.08 -8.27
N GLY A 207 -2.19 -21.71 -8.80
CA GLY A 207 -1.35 -20.67 -8.19
C GLY A 207 -2.07 -19.33 -8.08
N GLY A 208 -2.03 -18.72 -6.89
CA GLY A 208 -2.35 -17.30 -6.69
C GLY A 208 -3.61 -16.96 -5.87
N ILE A 209 -4.21 -17.90 -5.14
CA ILE A 209 -5.33 -17.55 -4.25
C ILE A 209 -4.77 -16.84 -2.99
N GLY A 210 -5.25 -15.61 -2.77
CA GLY A 210 -4.74 -14.64 -1.80
C GLY A 210 -4.48 -15.21 -0.40
N SER A 211 -3.38 -14.75 0.21
CA SER A 211 -3.01 -15.06 1.59
C SER A 211 -4.13 -14.66 2.55
N PHE A 212 -4.82 -15.65 3.13
CA PHE A 212 -5.72 -15.45 4.28
C PHE A 212 -4.94 -14.76 5.41
N SER A 213 -5.19 -13.48 5.64
CA SER A 213 -4.66 -12.79 6.82
C SER A 213 -5.68 -12.89 7.95
N PRO A 214 -5.41 -13.66 9.02
CA PRO A 214 -6.33 -13.76 10.16
C PRO A 214 -6.57 -12.39 10.82
N GLU A 215 -5.62 -11.47 10.67
CA GLU A 215 -5.75 -10.09 11.13
C GLU A 215 -6.88 -9.36 10.40
N TYR A 216 -7.03 -9.55 9.08
CA TYR A 216 -8.08 -8.91 8.29
C TYR A 216 -9.47 -9.45 8.64
N GLU A 217 -9.60 -10.77 8.79
CA GLU A 217 -10.83 -11.45 9.17
C GLU A 217 -11.39 -10.94 10.51
N SER A 218 -10.50 -10.69 11.47
CA SER A 218 -10.88 -10.16 12.79
C SER A 218 -11.47 -8.74 12.77
N LEU A 219 -11.32 -8.02 11.66
CA LEU A 219 -11.83 -6.67 11.46
C LEU A 219 -13.24 -6.66 10.84
N LEU A 220 -13.64 -7.74 10.18
CA LEU A 220 -14.93 -7.81 9.52
C LEU A 220 -16.07 -7.98 10.56
N PRO A 221 -17.25 -7.38 10.31
CA PRO A 221 -18.42 -7.62 11.13
C PRO A 221 -18.79 -9.11 11.23
N ALA A 222 -19.18 -9.55 12.43
CA ALA A 222 -19.73 -10.88 12.63
C ALA A 222 -21.00 -11.08 11.78
N GLY A 223 -21.07 -12.21 11.08
CA GLY A 223 -22.18 -12.52 10.17
C GLY A 223 -22.24 -11.66 8.91
N LEU A 224 -21.15 -10.99 8.51
CA LEU A 224 -21.08 -10.32 7.23
C LEU A 224 -21.19 -11.34 6.10
N GLU A 225 -22.24 -11.22 5.30
CA GLU A 225 -22.39 -11.89 4.01
C GLU A 225 -21.82 -10.97 2.94
N GLY A 226 -20.81 -11.44 2.20
CA GLY A 226 -20.28 -10.71 1.05
C GLY A 226 -21.16 -10.98 -0.16
N HIS A 227 -21.46 -9.93 -0.93
CA HIS A 227 -22.20 -10.02 -2.20
C HIS A 227 -21.29 -9.72 -3.40
N GLU A 228 -20.01 -10.10 -3.29
CA GLU A 228 -19.00 -9.86 -4.33
C GLU A 228 -19.29 -10.69 -5.59
N ASP A 229 -19.88 -11.88 -5.41
CA ASP A 229 -20.37 -12.76 -6.47
C ASP A 229 -21.60 -12.21 -7.20
N GLU A 230 -22.41 -11.39 -6.52
CA GLU A 230 -23.53 -10.65 -7.11
C GLU A 230 -23.09 -9.33 -7.79
N GLY A 231 -21.80 -8.99 -7.71
CA GLY A 231 -21.21 -7.78 -8.31
C GLY A 231 -21.15 -6.56 -7.40
N LEU A 232 -21.47 -6.70 -6.10
CA LEU A 232 -21.28 -5.63 -5.12
C LEU A 232 -19.88 -5.71 -4.51
N GLY A 233 -19.02 -4.73 -4.85
CA GLY A 233 -17.69 -4.65 -4.25
C GLY A 233 -17.76 -4.48 -2.73
N LEU A 234 -17.03 -5.34 -2.00
CA LEU A 234 -16.92 -5.30 -0.54
C LEU A 234 -16.49 -3.92 0.02
N PRO A 235 -15.57 -3.16 -0.60
CA PRO A 235 -15.23 -1.82 -0.13
C PRO A 235 -16.45 -0.91 0.00
N LEU A 236 -17.34 -0.95 -0.99
CA LEU A 236 -18.57 -0.18 -1.00
C LEU A 236 -19.55 -0.70 0.05
N GLN A 237 -19.74 -2.03 0.16
CA GLN A 237 -20.62 -2.63 1.15
C GLN A 237 -20.22 -2.23 2.59
N LEU A 238 -18.93 -2.18 2.89
CA LEU A 238 -18.43 -1.77 4.21
C LEU A 238 -18.78 -0.32 4.56
N THR A 239 -18.91 0.57 3.57
CA THR A 239 -19.32 1.97 3.81
C THR A 239 -20.74 2.10 4.39
N PHE A 240 -21.65 1.14 4.12
CA PHE A 240 -23.00 1.14 4.67
C PHE A 240 -23.01 1.00 6.20
N PHE A 241 -22.05 0.26 6.77
CA PHE A 241 -21.92 0.12 8.21
C PHE A 241 -21.48 1.43 8.86
N VAL A 242 -20.57 2.16 8.21
CA VAL A 242 -20.07 3.48 8.66
C VAL A 242 -21.19 4.53 8.56
N ASP A 243 -21.91 4.58 7.44
CA ASP A 243 -23.07 5.45 7.25
C ASP A 243 -24.17 5.18 8.30
N GLY A 244 -24.48 3.90 8.53
CA GLY A 244 -25.41 3.48 9.56
C GLY A 244 -24.98 3.90 10.96
N PHE A 245 -23.68 3.87 11.27
CA PHE A 245 -23.14 4.38 12.53
C PHE A 245 -23.32 5.90 12.66
N ILE A 246 -23.00 6.68 11.62
CA ILE A 246 -23.18 8.15 11.61
C ILE A 246 -24.65 8.49 11.89
N LYS A 247 -25.58 7.79 11.23
CA LYS A 247 -27.03 7.96 11.43
C LYS A 247 -27.46 7.63 12.87
N ARG A 248 -26.94 6.55 13.46
CA ARG A 248 -27.21 6.18 14.87
C ARG A 248 -26.61 7.22 15.82
N GLY A 249 -25.38 7.66 15.60
CA GLY A 249 -24.70 8.67 16.43
C GLY A 249 -25.43 10.01 16.43
N SER A 250 -25.94 10.45 15.28
CA SER A 250 -26.77 11.66 15.20
C SER A 250 -28.06 11.53 16.01
N ARG A 251 -28.75 10.37 15.97
CA ARG A 251 -29.93 10.10 16.82
C ARG A 251 -29.60 10.04 18.31
N ARG A 252 -28.39 9.59 18.66
CA ARG A 252 -27.87 9.57 20.05
C ARG A 252 -27.42 10.96 20.54
N GLY A 253 -27.39 11.96 19.65
CA GLY A 253 -26.90 13.30 19.99
C GLY A 253 -25.38 13.42 20.04
N TRP A 254 -24.62 12.42 19.57
CA TRP A 254 -23.14 12.47 19.53
C TRP A 254 -22.61 13.44 18.50
N PHE A 255 -23.36 13.63 17.41
CA PHE A 255 -23.00 14.53 16.33
C PHE A 255 -24.15 15.49 16.08
N GLU A 256 -23.88 16.79 16.14
CA GLU A 256 -24.78 17.81 15.60
C GLU A 256 -24.95 17.62 14.09
N ALA A 257 -26.04 18.14 13.52
CA ALA A 257 -26.32 17.98 12.08
C ALA A 257 -25.15 18.43 11.16
N PRO A 258 -24.45 19.55 11.42
CA PRO A 258 -23.26 19.92 10.66
C PRO A 258 -22.10 18.91 10.81
N GLY A 259 -21.91 18.37 12.02
CA GLY A 259 -20.88 17.37 12.30
C GLY A 259 -21.14 16.04 11.59
N ALA A 260 -22.40 15.56 11.63
CA ALA A 260 -22.83 14.37 10.90
C ALA A 260 -22.67 14.54 9.38
N SER A 261 -23.02 15.71 8.85
CA SER A 261 -22.82 16.04 7.43
C SER A 261 -21.33 16.03 7.06
N GLY A 262 -20.45 16.56 7.93
CA GLY A 262 -19.00 16.51 7.75
C GLY A 262 -18.46 15.07 7.69
N LEU A 263 -18.93 14.18 8.56
CA LEU A 263 -18.58 12.76 8.53
C LEU A 263 -19.05 12.08 7.22
N GLN A 264 -20.26 12.40 6.76
CA GLN A 264 -20.78 11.89 5.50
C GLN A 264 -19.95 12.34 4.30
N ALA A 265 -19.54 13.61 4.27
CA ALA A 265 -18.69 14.15 3.20
C ALA A 265 -17.33 13.44 3.16
N GLN A 266 -16.76 13.12 4.33
CA GLN A 266 -15.55 12.32 4.41
C GLN A 266 -15.77 10.91 3.84
N LEU A 267 -16.87 10.23 4.18
CA LEU A 267 -17.20 8.92 3.63
C LEU A 267 -17.37 8.96 2.11
N ASN A 268 -18.05 9.97 1.57
CA ASN A 268 -18.17 10.17 0.12
C ASN A 268 -16.80 10.38 -0.55
N THR A 269 -15.88 11.10 0.11
CA THR A 269 -14.50 11.30 -0.38
C THR A 269 -13.72 9.99 -0.44
N LEU A 270 -13.94 9.08 0.52
CA LEU A 270 -13.35 7.73 0.48
C LEU A 270 -13.89 6.94 -0.72
N THR A 271 -15.20 6.95 -0.93
CA THR A 271 -15.83 6.25 -2.06
C THR A 271 -15.37 6.80 -3.41
N ASP A 272 -15.22 8.12 -3.55
CA ASP A 272 -14.66 8.76 -4.74
C ASP A 272 -13.20 8.35 -4.99
N ALA A 273 -12.37 8.33 -3.95
CA ALA A 273 -10.98 7.87 -4.08
C ALA A 273 -10.90 6.40 -4.51
N TYR A 274 -11.75 5.54 -3.94
CA TYR A 274 -11.87 4.14 -4.36
C TYR A 274 -12.31 4.01 -5.83
N GLY A 275 -13.34 4.75 -6.26
CA GLY A 275 -13.82 4.73 -7.65
C GLY A 275 -12.77 5.21 -8.66
N LYS A 276 -11.90 6.14 -8.28
CA LYS A 276 -10.73 6.54 -9.10
C LYS A 276 -9.73 5.40 -9.25
N MET A 277 -9.44 4.66 -8.19
CA MET A 277 -8.54 3.49 -8.24
C MET A 277 -9.14 2.37 -9.10
N GLU A 278 -10.44 2.13 -8.96
CA GLU A 278 -11.18 1.19 -9.81
C GLU A 278 -11.10 1.59 -11.29
N THR A 279 -11.32 2.86 -11.61
CA THR A 279 -11.19 3.38 -12.98
C THR A 279 -9.78 3.11 -13.52
N ILE A 280 -8.73 3.40 -12.75
CA ILE A 280 -7.34 3.12 -13.15
C ILE A 280 -7.14 1.62 -13.45
N LYS A 281 -7.67 0.72 -12.63
CA LYS A 281 -7.51 -0.73 -12.83
C LYS A 281 -8.31 -1.24 -14.03
N LEU A 282 -9.57 -0.82 -14.16
CA LEU A 282 -10.51 -1.34 -15.17
C LEU A 282 -10.38 -0.67 -16.54
N THR A 283 -9.78 0.52 -16.62
CA THR A 283 -9.58 1.23 -17.89
C THR A 283 -8.10 1.24 -18.28
N PRO A 284 -7.54 0.12 -18.78
CA PRO A 284 -6.15 0.08 -19.26
C PRO A 284 -5.95 0.97 -20.49
N ILE A 285 -4.70 1.31 -20.80
CA ILE A 285 -4.38 2.06 -22.02
C ILE A 285 -4.83 1.22 -23.22
N PRO A 286 -5.50 1.81 -24.24
CA PRO A 286 -5.96 1.06 -25.40
C PRO A 286 -4.87 0.20 -26.03
N ILE A 287 -5.13 -1.10 -26.17
CA ILE A 287 -4.14 -2.09 -26.62
C ILE A 287 -3.56 -1.74 -28.00
N ALA A 288 -4.37 -1.15 -28.89
CA ALA A 288 -3.91 -0.69 -30.20
C ALA A 288 -2.76 0.32 -30.10
N HIS A 289 -2.81 1.24 -29.15
CA HIS A 289 -1.74 2.20 -28.89
C HIS A 289 -0.46 1.50 -28.40
N LEU A 290 -0.61 0.55 -27.46
CA LEU A 290 0.51 -0.21 -26.91
C LEU A 290 1.23 -1.04 -27.99
N ILE A 291 0.47 -1.73 -28.83
CA ILE A 291 1.01 -2.55 -29.93
C ILE A 291 1.69 -1.65 -30.97
N HIS A 292 1.00 -0.62 -31.45
CA HIS A 292 1.53 0.25 -32.49
C HIS A 292 2.82 0.95 -32.05
N GLN A 293 2.87 1.43 -30.81
CA GLN A 293 4.09 2.02 -30.26
C GLN A 293 5.26 1.04 -30.22
N LYS A 294 5.04 -0.21 -29.80
CA LYS A 294 6.10 -1.24 -29.79
C LYS A 294 6.58 -1.55 -31.22
N GLN A 295 5.67 -1.59 -32.19
CA GLN A 295 6.01 -1.79 -33.60
C GLN A 295 6.83 -0.63 -34.16
N VAL A 296 6.41 0.62 -33.94
CA VAL A 296 7.12 1.82 -34.40
C VAL A 296 8.51 1.91 -33.78
N LEU A 297 8.64 1.63 -32.48
CA LEU A 297 9.95 1.55 -31.80
C LEU A 297 10.84 0.47 -32.41
N ALA A 298 10.32 -0.74 -32.62
CA ALA A 298 11.08 -1.85 -33.20
C ALA A 298 11.52 -1.54 -34.63
N LEU A 299 10.63 -0.99 -35.46
CA LEU A 299 10.93 -0.58 -36.84
C LEU A 299 12.03 0.48 -36.88
N PHE A 300 11.94 1.49 -36.02
CA PHE A 300 12.98 2.51 -35.93
C PHE A 300 14.35 1.91 -35.59
N CYS A 301 14.42 1.03 -34.58
CA CYS A 301 15.66 0.35 -34.23
C CYS A 301 16.19 -0.55 -35.36
N CYS A 302 15.32 -1.17 -36.16
CA CYS A 302 15.72 -1.92 -37.36
C CYS A 302 16.26 -1.02 -38.49
N VAL A 303 15.81 0.25 -38.60
CA VAL A 303 16.30 1.19 -39.64
C VAL A 303 17.67 1.78 -39.28
N LEU A 304 17.95 1.98 -37.99
CA LEU A 304 19.23 2.54 -37.52
C LEU A 304 20.49 1.90 -38.13
N PRO A 305 20.68 0.56 -38.17
CA PRO A 305 21.90 -0.03 -38.72
C PRO A 305 22.12 0.33 -40.19
N PHE A 306 21.06 0.42 -41.01
CA PHE A 306 21.17 0.82 -42.41
C PHE A 306 21.60 2.27 -42.58
N ALA A 307 21.14 3.16 -41.71
CA ALA A 307 21.49 4.58 -41.78
C ALA A 307 22.91 4.88 -41.27
N MET A 308 23.54 3.94 -40.57
CA MET A 308 24.84 4.12 -39.91
C MET A 308 25.96 3.26 -40.53
N VAL A 309 25.64 2.22 -41.32
CA VAL A 309 26.62 1.25 -41.82
C VAL A 309 27.72 1.87 -42.68
N ASP A 310 27.37 2.77 -43.61
CA ASP A 310 28.34 3.39 -44.53
C ASP A 310 29.34 4.31 -43.81
N GLU A 311 28.87 5.08 -42.81
CA GLU A 311 29.69 6.07 -42.11
C GLU A 311 30.51 5.46 -40.96
N LEU A 312 29.96 4.47 -40.24
CA LEU A 312 30.50 3.97 -38.98
C LEU A 312 30.95 2.50 -39.03
N GLY A 313 30.51 1.71 -40.02
CA GLY A 313 30.86 0.30 -40.15
C GLY A 313 30.63 -0.49 -38.85
N TRP A 314 31.69 -1.10 -38.30
CA TRP A 314 31.62 -1.87 -37.05
C TRP A 314 31.26 -1.04 -35.81
N TRP A 315 31.49 0.28 -35.81
CA TRP A 315 31.05 1.16 -34.72
C TRP A 315 29.53 1.31 -34.64
N SER A 316 28.80 0.94 -35.70
CA SER A 316 27.34 0.91 -35.68
C SER A 316 26.79 -0.08 -34.64
N VAL A 317 27.47 -1.20 -34.36
CA VAL A 317 27.01 -2.19 -33.37
C VAL A 317 26.87 -1.59 -31.96
N PRO A 318 27.94 -1.04 -31.34
CA PRO A 318 27.83 -0.48 -30.00
C PRO A 318 26.91 0.75 -29.95
N ILE A 319 26.87 1.58 -31.00
CA ILE A 319 26.05 2.78 -31.02
C ILE A 319 24.55 2.43 -31.15
N VAL A 320 24.18 1.55 -32.08
CA VAL A 320 22.79 1.08 -32.23
C VAL A 320 22.35 0.37 -30.95
N SER A 321 23.21 -0.48 -30.36
CA SER A 321 22.90 -1.15 -29.09
C SER A 321 22.63 -0.15 -27.96
N LEU A 322 23.40 0.94 -27.88
CA LEU A 322 23.21 2.00 -26.90
C LEU A 322 21.88 2.75 -27.13
N VAL A 323 21.57 3.12 -28.37
CA VAL A 323 20.32 3.82 -28.72
C VAL A 323 19.11 2.91 -28.47
N THR A 324 19.17 1.65 -28.87
CA THR A 324 18.13 0.66 -28.58
C THR A 324 17.94 0.49 -27.07
N PHE A 325 19.04 0.41 -26.31
CA PHE A 325 18.97 0.33 -24.85
C PHE A 325 18.26 1.52 -24.22
N THR A 326 18.54 2.75 -24.67
CA THR A 326 17.88 3.94 -24.12
C THR A 326 16.39 3.98 -24.47
N LEU A 327 16.02 3.71 -25.73
CA LEU A 327 14.63 3.79 -26.18
C LEU A 327 13.74 2.69 -25.59
N TYR A 328 14.19 1.43 -25.61
CA TYR A 328 13.47 0.35 -24.92
C TYR A 328 13.49 0.53 -23.40
N GLY A 329 14.54 1.15 -22.83
CA GLY A 329 14.57 1.51 -21.42
C GLY A 329 13.43 2.47 -21.05
N ILE A 330 13.21 3.51 -21.86
CA ILE A 330 12.12 4.47 -21.68
C ILE A 330 10.75 3.77 -21.80
N GLU A 331 10.55 2.94 -22.82
CA GLU A 331 9.30 2.19 -23.03
C GLU A 331 9.01 1.23 -21.87
N GLY A 332 10.04 0.52 -21.40
CA GLY A 332 9.90 -0.42 -20.31
C GLY A 332 9.60 0.25 -18.96
N ILE A 333 10.10 1.47 -18.71
CA ILE A 333 9.69 2.26 -17.54
C ILE A 333 8.19 2.56 -17.60
N GLY A 334 7.68 2.99 -18.76
CA GLY A 334 6.25 3.23 -18.95
C GLY A 334 5.41 2.00 -18.63
N SER A 335 5.82 0.84 -19.16
CA SER A 335 5.10 -0.42 -18.90
C SER A 335 5.02 -0.81 -17.42
N GLN A 336 6.06 -0.53 -16.64
CA GLN A 336 6.09 -0.84 -15.19
C GLN A 336 5.25 0.14 -14.36
N LEU A 337 4.92 1.32 -14.87
CA LEU A 337 4.11 2.31 -14.15
C LEU A 337 2.61 2.20 -14.49
N GLU A 338 2.25 1.44 -15.54
CA GLU A 338 0.89 1.38 -16.06
C GLU A 338 -0.12 0.68 -15.12
N ASP A 339 0.31 -0.38 -14.42
CA ASP A 339 -0.51 -1.10 -13.43
C ASP A 339 0.06 -0.93 -12.00
N PRO A 340 -0.28 0.16 -11.30
CA PRO A 340 0.38 0.51 -10.04
C PRO A 340 -0.03 -0.35 -8.83
N PHE A 341 -1.03 -1.23 -8.96
CA PHE A 341 -1.65 -1.96 -7.85
C PHE A 341 -1.27 -3.46 -7.80
N GLY A 342 -0.39 -3.89 -8.70
CA GLY A 342 0.04 -5.28 -8.80
C GLY A 342 0.98 -5.74 -7.69
N PHE A 343 1.83 -6.69 -8.06
CA PHE A 343 2.84 -7.31 -7.20
C PHE A 343 4.26 -7.02 -7.68
N ASP A 344 4.43 -6.16 -8.69
CA ASP A 344 5.75 -5.81 -9.17
C ASP A 344 6.50 -5.00 -8.12
N ARG A 345 7.83 -5.08 -8.19
CA ARG A 345 8.70 -4.41 -7.20
C ARG A 345 8.57 -2.89 -7.20
N ASN A 346 8.11 -2.34 -8.32
CA ASN A 346 7.97 -0.91 -8.54
C ASN A 346 6.53 -0.42 -8.30
N ASP A 347 5.59 -1.33 -8.04
CA ASP A 347 4.21 -1.01 -7.71
C ASP A 347 4.08 -0.35 -6.34
N ILE A 348 2.90 0.20 -6.11
CA ILE A 348 2.54 0.74 -4.80
C ILE A 348 2.51 -0.43 -3.81
N LYS A 349 3.25 -0.30 -2.72
CA LYS A 349 3.32 -1.30 -1.65
C LYS A 349 2.07 -1.28 -0.76
N MET A 350 0.92 -1.61 -1.33
CA MET A 350 -0.37 -1.54 -0.65
C MET A 350 -0.37 -2.37 0.65
N ASP A 351 0.17 -3.59 0.63
CA ASP A 351 0.24 -4.44 1.83
C ASP A 351 0.93 -3.76 3.00
N ALA A 352 2.05 -3.10 2.73
CA ALA A 352 2.83 -2.42 3.76
C ALA A 352 2.12 -1.16 4.27
N ILE A 353 1.44 -0.44 3.38
CA ILE A 353 0.73 0.80 3.71
C ILE A 353 -0.53 0.50 4.54
N VAL A 354 -1.36 -0.44 4.09
CA VAL A 354 -2.59 -0.87 4.77
C VAL A 354 -2.28 -1.42 6.15
N GLU A 355 -1.18 -2.14 6.27
CA GLU A 355 -0.81 -2.75 7.54
C GLU A 355 -0.17 -1.75 8.54
N ASP A 356 0.61 -0.78 8.06
CA ASP A 356 1.06 0.31 8.92
C ASP A 356 -0.14 1.16 9.40
N GLU A 357 -1.16 1.35 8.55
CA GLU A 357 -2.40 2.00 8.93
C GLU A 357 -3.18 1.19 9.98
N ARG A 358 -3.33 -0.13 9.82
CA ARG A 358 -3.96 -0.98 10.83
C ARG A 358 -3.32 -0.79 12.19
N VAL A 359 -1.98 -0.91 12.28
CA VAL A 359 -1.26 -0.77 13.56
C VAL A 359 -1.44 0.62 14.15
N GLU A 360 -1.46 1.66 13.32
CA GLU A 360 -1.70 3.04 13.74
C GLU A 360 -3.11 3.19 14.36
N ILE A 361 -4.15 2.75 13.66
CA ILE A 361 -5.55 2.88 14.13
C ILE A 361 -5.80 1.98 15.35
N GLU A 362 -5.21 0.79 15.42
CA GLU A 362 -5.30 -0.08 16.60
C GLU A 362 -4.64 0.52 17.83
N ALA A 363 -3.51 1.23 17.67
CA ALA A 363 -2.88 1.93 18.78
C ALA A 363 -3.79 3.04 19.32
N ILE A 364 -4.45 3.80 18.43
CA ILE A 364 -5.44 4.81 18.82
C ILE A 364 -6.62 4.15 19.57
N LEU A 365 -7.15 3.05 19.03
CA LEU A 365 -8.26 2.31 19.64
C LEU A 365 -7.88 1.74 21.02
N ALA A 366 -6.63 1.27 21.19
CA ALA A 366 -6.14 0.76 22.47
C ALA A 366 -6.08 1.86 23.54
N GLU A 367 -5.65 3.07 23.19
CA GLU A 367 -5.68 4.22 24.10
C GLU A 367 -7.11 4.62 24.46
N TRP A 368 -8.01 4.65 23.47
CA TRP A 368 -9.43 4.92 23.71
C TRP A 368 -10.07 3.88 24.65
N ARG A 369 -9.73 2.59 24.51
CA ARG A 369 -10.19 1.53 25.42
C ARG A 369 -9.72 1.76 26.87
N LYS A 370 -8.48 2.21 27.07
CA LYS A 370 -7.95 2.52 28.41
C LYS A 370 -8.72 3.65 29.07
N VAL A 371 -8.93 4.74 28.35
CA VAL A 371 -9.68 5.92 28.82
C VAL A 371 -11.12 5.55 29.16
N THR A 372 -11.81 4.86 28.26
CA THR A 372 -13.22 4.48 28.47
C THR A 372 -13.42 3.39 29.52
N ALA A 373 -12.42 2.55 29.78
CA ALA A 373 -12.42 1.60 30.89
C ALA A 373 -12.25 2.31 32.23
N ALA A 374 -11.32 3.27 32.32
CA ALA A 374 -11.15 4.10 33.50
C ALA A 374 -12.46 4.81 33.85
N SER A 375 -13.12 5.45 32.87
CA SER A 375 -14.37 6.18 33.07
C SER A 375 -15.60 5.35 33.48
N GLY A 376 -15.51 4.01 33.45
CA GLY A 376 -16.60 3.10 33.83
C GLY A 376 -16.33 2.27 35.09
N ALA A 377 -15.17 2.45 35.74
CA ALA A 377 -14.86 1.74 36.98
C ALA A 377 -15.71 2.31 38.13
N VAL A 378 -16.49 1.44 38.76
CA VAL A 378 -17.20 1.73 40.02
C VAL A 378 -16.23 1.39 41.15
N ASP A 379 -15.80 2.39 41.92
CA ASP A 379 -15.07 2.13 43.16
C ASP A 379 -16.03 1.62 44.25
N ASP A 380 -15.56 0.64 45.04
CA ASP A 380 -16.28 -0.05 46.12
C ASP A 380 -16.79 0.91 47.23
N ASP A 381 -16.28 2.15 47.25
CA ASP A 381 -16.59 3.19 48.24
C ASP A 381 -17.70 4.17 47.80
N GLY A 382 -18.38 3.94 46.66
CA GLY A 382 -19.52 4.76 46.24
C GLY A 382 -19.19 6.21 45.84
N VAL A 383 -17.90 6.52 45.64
CA VAL A 383 -17.46 7.81 45.09
C VAL A 383 -17.48 7.72 43.58
N VAL A 384 -18.39 8.50 42.98
CA VAL A 384 -18.54 8.63 41.53
C VAL A 384 -17.45 9.57 41.03
N ASP A 385 -16.30 9.07 40.56
CA ASP A 385 -15.54 9.89 39.61
C ASP A 385 -14.53 9.12 38.76
N ALA A 386 -14.81 9.02 37.47
CA ALA A 386 -13.78 8.69 36.48
C ALA A 386 -13.96 9.47 35.16
N GLY A 387 -14.67 10.59 35.22
CA GLY A 387 -14.73 11.61 34.17
C GLY A 387 -15.08 12.92 34.85
N GLU A 388 -14.25 13.95 34.66
CA GLU A 388 -14.45 15.23 35.33
C GLU A 388 -15.84 15.75 34.97
N ARG A 389 -16.71 15.90 35.96
CA ARG A 389 -17.90 16.72 35.78
C ARG A 389 -17.43 18.16 35.75
N ASN A 390 -17.61 18.82 34.61
CA ASN A 390 -17.28 20.24 34.50
C ASN A 390 -18.11 21.03 35.55
N GLY A 391 -17.75 22.28 35.85
CA GLY A 391 -18.42 23.12 36.86
C GLY A 391 -19.94 23.30 36.67
N GLY A 392 -20.49 22.89 35.52
CA GLY A 392 -21.93 22.79 35.22
C GLY A 392 -22.59 21.42 35.45
N GLY A 393 -21.86 20.39 35.88
CA GLY A 393 -22.38 19.03 36.16
C GLY A 393 -22.44 18.09 34.95
N GLU A 394 -21.99 18.53 33.78
CA GLU A 394 -21.92 17.74 32.54
C GLU A 394 -20.73 16.78 32.55
N PHE A 395 -20.93 15.55 32.06
CA PHE A 395 -19.87 14.55 31.97
C PHE A 395 -18.94 14.85 30.78
N GLU A 396 -17.65 15.01 31.06
CA GLU A 396 -16.61 15.18 30.05
C GLU A 396 -15.64 13.98 30.07
N PRO A 397 -15.41 13.30 28.93
CA PRO A 397 -14.49 12.18 28.87
C PRO A 397 -13.04 12.65 29.04
N LYS A 398 -12.22 11.87 29.75
CA LYS A 398 -10.79 12.18 29.89
C LYS A 398 -10.08 12.27 28.54
N GLU A 399 -9.12 13.17 28.44
CA GLU A 399 -8.31 13.31 27.23
C GLU A 399 -7.46 12.06 26.95
N MET A 400 -7.49 11.59 25.70
CA MET A 400 -6.59 10.52 25.26
C MET A 400 -5.14 11.01 25.21
N PHE A 401 -4.19 10.10 25.39
CA PHE A 401 -2.73 10.33 25.28
C PHE A 401 -2.07 11.16 26.39
N ILE A 402 -2.82 11.57 27.42
CA ILE A 402 -2.27 12.19 28.63
C ILE A 402 -2.13 11.15 29.73
N LYS A 403 -0.97 11.11 30.39
CA LYS A 403 -0.78 10.32 31.62
C LYS A 403 -1.14 11.18 32.81
N ASP A 404 -1.98 10.66 33.69
CA ASP A 404 -2.28 11.30 34.97
C ASP A 404 -0.96 11.56 35.72
N ILE A 405 -0.65 12.83 36.01
CA ILE A 405 0.50 13.20 36.85
C ILE A 405 0.12 12.79 38.28
N PRO A 406 0.87 11.92 38.96
CA PRO A 406 0.56 11.58 40.35
C PRO A 406 0.60 12.86 41.18
N THR A 407 -0.55 13.26 41.70
CA THR A 407 -0.65 14.36 42.66
C THR A 407 0.13 13.96 43.89
N VAL A 408 1.30 14.56 44.08
CA VAL A 408 2.03 14.47 45.34
C VAL A 408 1.14 15.14 46.37
N VAL A 409 0.40 14.34 47.15
CA VAL A 409 -0.29 14.81 48.33
C VAL A 409 0.81 15.27 49.28
N VAL A 410 1.12 16.57 49.25
CA VAL A 410 1.91 17.22 50.29
C VAL A 410 1.03 17.13 51.53
N SER A 411 1.26 16.11 52.35
CA SER A 411 0.68 16.04 53.68
C SER A 411 1.20 17.25 54.43
N ASN A 412 0.38 18.30 54.53
CA ASN A 412 0.61 19.37 55.49
C ASN A 412 0.43 18.75 56.88
N GLY A 413 1.54 18.22 57.41
CA GLY A 413 1.66 17.85 58.81
C GLY A 413 1.38 19.07 59.66
N ARG A 414 0.29 19.00 60.43
CA ARG A 414 0.03 19.88 61.57
C ARG A 414 0.94 19.53 62.73
#